data_AF-A0A1F6MDS8-F1
#
_entry.id   AF-A0A1F6MDS8-F1
#
_cell.length_a   1.000
_cell.length_b   1.000
_cell.length_c   1.000
_cell.angle_alpha   90.00
_cell.angle_beta   90.00
_cell.angle_gamma   90.00
#
_symmetry.space_group_name_H-M   'P 1'
#
loop_
_entity.id
_entity.type
_entity.pdbx_description
1 polymer ?
#
loop_
_entity_poly.entity_id
_entity_poly.type
_entity_poly.pdbx_seq_one_letter_code
_entity_poly.pdbx_strand_id
1 'polypeptide(L)'
;MDMLNIFTPNNHNGDGKVAEVVNGSGKEKKVNYQTYVDPTGELDSKKLGWGIWYVEHRLLLYRILLIGLIVLSAIFWLFSLWKLGDYLIFGYAADQRLHQNLSRFSNYTLSQPHFAPAPVSIVSTQILPGGKDKYDAVAEIINPNDHWLVKFNYYFIVGGARTQTQTTFLLPNEDRLVGTLGLTDAQEATLILENITWTRISAHTVPNPKTWQADRLNFEVTDFGFNALQTTESPNAHAITFTFTNNSPFNYVNPKFYVGLYSQDSLVGVLPLQLPSFNSLEVKKIDLRSFVSSLSVDSVKVFPMINVYDPAVYLPPAAK
;
A
#
# COMPACT_ATOMS: atom_id res chain seq x y z
N MET A 1 -13.29 39.72 -75.89
CA MET A 1 -11.86 39.34 -75.89
C MET A 1 -11.83 37.83 -75.93
N ASP A 2 -12.09 37.25 -77.10
CA ASP A 2 -11.11 36.88 -78.15
C ASP A 2 -10.26 35.68 -77.70
N MET A 3 -10.15 34.53 -78.37
CA MET A 3 -10.68 33.87 -79.60
C MET A 3 -10.43 32.34 -79.33
N LEU A 4 -10.95 31.31 -79.99
CA LEU A 4 -11.14 31.06 -81.41
C LEU A 4 -11.95 29.76 -81.56
N ASN A 5 -12.90 29.81 -82.49
CA ASN A 5 -13.81 28.76 -82.90
C ASN A 5 -13.24 28.12 -84.17
N ILE A 6 -13.06 26.79 -84.24
CA ILE A 6 -12.82 26.10 -85.52
C ILE A 6 -13.54 24.75 -85.53
N PHE A 7 -14.86 24.80 -85.74
CA PHE A 7 -15.62 23.70 -86.34
C PHE A 7 -16.50 24.29 -87.43
N THR A 8 -16.20 23.98 -88.68
CA THR A 8 -17.18 23.89 -89.78
C THR A 8 -16.62 23.01 -90.89
N PRO A 9 -17.27 21.89 -91.21
CA PRO A 9 -17.06 21.20 -92.48
C PRO A 9 -18.09 21.71 -93.50
N ASN A 10 -17.66 22.08 -94.70
CA ASN A 10 -18.59 22.24 -95.82
C ASN A 10 -17.93 21.87 -97.16
N ASN A 11 -18.28 20.67 -97.62
CA ASN A 11 -18.83 20.33 -98.95
C ASN A 11 -18.35 21.13 -100.18
N HIS A 12 -17.69 20.46 -101.15
CA HIS A 12 -18.28 20.06 -102.45
C HIS A 12 -17.23 19.63 -103.51
N ASN A 13 -17.69 18.73 -104.40
CA ASN A 13 -17.18 18.34 -105.72
C ASN A 13 -15.88 17.50 -105.75
N GLY A 14 -15.75 16.44 -106.52
CA GLY A 14 -16.58 15.85 -107.57
C GLY A 14 -15.64 14.91 -108.35
N ASP A 15 -16.11 13.71 -108.69
CA ASP A 15 -15.84 12.97 -109.93
C ASP A 15 -16.16 11.49 -109.72
N GLY A 16 -17.07 11.01 -110.57
CA GLY A 16 -17.68 9.69 -110.46
C GLY A 16 -16.87 8.58 -111.11
N LYS A 17 -17.13 7.35 -110.65
CA LYS A 17 -17.51 6.21 -111.48
C LYS A 17 -18.42 5.29 -110.67
N VAL A 18 -19.56 4.95 -111.24
CA VAL A 18 -20.54 4.00 -110.71
C VAL A 18 -20.12 2.60 -111.15
N ALA A 19 -19.98 1.67 -110.20
CA ALA A 19 -19.94 0.24 -110.48
C ALA A 19 -20.60 -0.56 -109.33
N GLU A 20 -21.73 -1.15 -109.69
CA GLU A 20 -22.45 -2.33 -109.18
C GLU A 20 -22.59 -2.68 -107.68
N VAL A 21 -23.86 -2.95 -107.37
CA VAL A 21 -24.43 -3.45 -106.12
C VAL A 21 -23.98 -4.89 -105.85
N VAL A 22 -23.42 -5.14 -104.68
CA VAL A 22 -23.49 -6.45 -104.01
C VAL A 22 -23.97 -6.22 -102.57
N ASN A 23 -25.14 -6.78 -102.28
CA ASN A 23 -25.74 -6.84 -100.95
C ASN A 23 -24.80 -7.53 -99.95
N GLY A 24 -24.53 -6.87 -98.82
CA GLY A 24 -23.83 -7.47 -97.68
C GLY A 24 -24.01 -6.64 -96.42
N SER A 25 -24.88 -7.09 -95.50
CA SER A 25 -25.13 -6.41 -94.24
C SER A 25 -23.87 -6.45 -93.35
N GLY A 26 -23.13 -5.36 -93.30
CA GLY A 26 -21.98 -5.19 -92.40
C GLY A 26 -22.42 -4.50 -91.11
N LYS A 27 -22.95 -5.25 -90.14
CA LYS A 27 -23.00 -4.77 -88.75
C LYS A 27 -21.56 -4.54 -88.30
N GLU A 28 -21.20 -3.30 -87.94
CA GLU A 28 -19.96 -3.02 -87.23
C GLU A 28 -19.91 -3.91 -85.97
N LYS A 29 -19.04 -4.91 -86.00
CA LYS A 29 -18.83 -5.82 -84.87
C LYS A 29 -18.18 -5.02 -83.75
N LYS A 30 -18.90 -4.82 -82.64
CA LYS A 30 -18.29 -4.39 -81.37
C LYS A 30 -17.13 -5.34 -81.05
N VAL A 31 -15.93 -4.79 -80.92
CA VAL A 31 -14.70 -5.55 -80.66
C VAL A 31 -14.86 -6.27 -79.31
N ASN A 32 -14.79 -7.61 -79.33
CA ASN A 32 -14.91 -8.42 -78.12
C ASN A 32 -13.55 -8.53 -77.41
N TYR A 33 -13.30 -7.59 -76.48
CA TYR A 33 -12.07 -7.48 -75.70
C TYR A 33 -11.79 -8.68 -74.77
N GLN A 34 -12.79 -9.54 -74.52
CA GLN A 34 -12.60 -10.77 -73.74
C GLN A 34 -11.73 -11.82 -74.45
N THR A 35 -11.51 -11.64 -75.77
CA THR A 35 -10.72 -12.57 -76.61
C THR A 35 -9.40 -11.94 -77.09
N TYR A 36 -9.05 -10.76 -76.58
CA TYR A 36 -7.82 -10.06 -76.95
C TYR A 36 -6.61 -10.71 -76.27
N VAL A 37 -5.62 -11.14 -77.06
CA VAL A 37 -4.34 -11.67 -76.59
C VAL A 37 -3.25 -10.73 -77.06
N ASP A 38 -2.53 -10.13 -76.11
CA ASP A 38 -1.45 -9.21 -76.39
C ASP A 38 -0.23 -9.95 -76.98
N PRO A 39 0.26 -9.59 -78.18
CA PRO A 39 1.40 -10.26 -78.81
C PRO A 39 2.73 -10.09 -78.06
N THR A 40 2.89 -9.05 -77.24
CA THR A 40 4.12 -8.77 -76.49
C THR A 40 4.13 -9.40 -75.10
N GLY A 41 2.99 -9.90 -74.61
CA GLY A 41 2.85 -10.53 -73.29
C GLY A 41 2.92 -9.57 -72.10
N GLU A 42 2.94 -8.26 -72.35
CA GLU A 42 3.07 -7.23 -71.31
C GLU A 42 1.72 -6.88 -70.68
N LEU A 43 0.61 -7.05 -71.41
CA LEU A 43 -0.75 -6.75 -70.95
C LEU A 43 -1.63 -8.01 -70.81
N ASP A 44 -1.99 -8.32 -69.56
CA ASP A 44 -2.93 -9.39 -69.22
C ASP A 44 -4.38 -9.01 -69.59
N SER A 45 -5.05 -9.87 -70.36
CA SER A 45 -6.40 -9.65 -70.90
C SER A 45 -7.46 -9.45 -69.81
N LYS A 46 -7.27 -10.07 -68.64
CA LYS A 46 -8.15 -9.89 -67.48
C LYS A 46 -8.01 -8.48 -66.89
N LYS A 47 -6.79 -7.93 -66.83
CA LYS A 47 -6.53 -6.57 -66.33
C LYS A 47 -7.09 -5.53 -67.29
N LEU A 48 -6.97 -5.76 -68.60
CA LEU A 48 -7.55 -4.88 -69.62
C LEU A 48 -9.08 -4.88 -69.57
N GLY A 49 -9.71 -6.04 -69.42
CA GLY A 49 -11.16 -6.15 -69.27
C GLY A 49 -11.70 -5.43 -68.03
N TRP A 50 -11.00 -5.54 -66.89
CA TRP A 50 -11.37 -4.80 -65.67
C TRP A 50 -11.16 -3.30 -65.82
N GLY A 51 -10.07 -2.87 -66.48
CA GLY A 51 -9.79 -1.47 -66.76
C GLY A 51 -10.85 -0.81 -67.65
N ILE A 52 -11.25 -1.49 -68.73
CA ILE A 52 -12.32 -1.01 -69.63
C ILE A 52 -13.66 -0.96 -68.89
N TRP A 53 -14.02 -2.02 -68.16
CA TRP A 53 -15.25 -2.06 -67.37
C TRP A 53 -15.28 -0.96 -66.30
N TYR A 54 -14.16 -0.73 -65.60
CA TYR A 54 -14.03 0.33 -64.60
C TYR A 54 -14.17 1.72 -65.22
N VAL A 55 -13.53 2.00 -66.35
CA VAL A 55 -13.67 3.30 -67.04
C VAL A 55 -15.09 3.51 -67.53
N GLU A 56 -15.72 2.48 -68.10
CA GLU A 56 -17.12 2.51 -68.57
C GLU A 56 -18.10 2.75 -67.40
N HIS A 57 -17.87 2.13 -66.25
CA HIS A 57 -18.76 2.22 -65.08
C HIS A 57 -18.29 3.24 -64.03
N ARG A 58 -17.20 4.00 -64.27
CA ARG A 58 -16.57 4.91 -63.30
C ARG A 58 -17.57 5.92 -62.72
N LEU A 59 -18.44 6.46 -63.57
CA LEU A 59 -19.45 7.44 -63.17
C LEU A 59 -20.56 6.80 -62.32
N LEU A 60 -20.94 5.56 -62.64
CA LEU A 60 -21.95 4.80 -61.90
C LEU A 60 -21.42 4.41 -60.52
N LEU A 61 -20.19 3.89 -60.44
CA LEU A 61 -19.52 3.56 -59.17
C LEU A 61 -19.38 4.80 -58.28
N TYR A 62 -18.99 5.94 -58.84
CA TYR A 62 -18.91 7.20 -58.10
C TYR A 62 -20.28 7.62 -57.53
N ARG A 63 -21.36 7.51 -58.33
CA ARG A 63 -22.72 7.81 -57.86
C ARG A 63 -23.17 6.86 -56.75
N ILE A 64 -22.93 5.56 -56.87
CA ILE A 64 -23.27 4.58 -55.82
C ILE A 64 -22.51 4.88 -54.53
N LEU A 65 -21.19 5.12 -54.63
CA LEU A 65 -20.36 5.46 -53.47
C LEU A 65 -20.86 6.72 -52.78
N LEU A 66 -21.16 7.77 -53.55
CA LEU A 66 -21.64 9.05 -53.04
C LEU A 66 -23.01 8.90 -52.37
N ILE A 67 -23.96 8.20 -52.99
CA ILE A 67 -25.27 7.92 -52.39
C ILE A 67 -25.11 7.08 -51.12
N GLY A 68 -24.26 6.05 -51.15
CA GLY A 68 -23.96 5.22 -49.97
C GLY A 68 -23.39 6.04 -48.82
N LEU A 69 -22.50 6.99 -49.10
CA LEU A 69 -21.92 7.87 -48.10
C LEU A 69 -22.94 8.86 -47.52
N ILE A 70 -23.85 9.38 -48.36
CA ILE A 70 -24.97 10.23 -47.91
C ILE A 70 -25.90 9.45 -46.98
N VAL A 71 -26.29 8.23 -47.37
CA VAL A 71 -27.16 7.38 -46.56
C VAL A 71 -26.50 7.04 -45.23
N LEU A 72 -25.22 6.66 -45.23
CA LEU A 72 -24.47 6.36 -44.02
C LEU A 72 -24.38 7.59 -43.10
N SER A 73 -24.12 8.77 -43.66
CA SER A 73 -24.12 10.03 -42.92
C SER A 73 -25.48 10.31 -42.29
N ALA A 74 -26.57 10.15 -43.05
CA ALA A 74 -27.93 10.33 -42.55
C ALA A 74 -28.26 9.37 -41.39
N ILE A 75 -27.83 8.11 -41.47
CA ILE A 75 -28.00 7.13 -40.39
C ILE A 75 -27.26 7.57 -39.12
N PHE A 76 -26.00 7.99 -39.24
CA PHE A 76 -25.23 8.47 -38.08
C PHE A 76 -25.85 9.72 -37.46
N TRP A 77 -26.32 10.67 -38.28
CA TRP A 77 -27.03 11.85 -37.79
C TRP A 77 -28.31 11.46 -37.04
N LEU A 78 -29.12 10.56 -37.59
CA LEU A 78 -30.36 10.13 -36.95
C LEU A 78 -30.09 9.41 -35.62
N PHE A 79 -29.07 8.54 -35.57
CA PHE A 79 -28.66 7.87 -34.33
C PHE A 79 -28.14 8.86 -33.29
N SER A 80 -27.31 9.82 -33.70
CA SER A 80 -26.76 10.85 -32.81
C SER A 80 -27.86 11.73 -32.22
N LEU A 81 -28.81 12.18 -33.04
CA LEU A 81 -29.96 12.97 -32.58
C LEU A 81 -30.86 12.17 -31.63
N TRP A 82 -31.11 10.89 -31.93
CA TRP A 82 -31.88 10.01 -31.06
C TRP A 82 -31.21 9.84 -29.69
N LYS A 83 -29.90 9.57 -29.67
CA LYS A 83 -29.13 9.46 -28.41
C LYS A 83 -29.04 10.77 -27.64
N LEU A 84 -28.90 11.90 -28.34
CA LEU A 84 -28.90 13.21 -27.70
C LEU A 84 -30.27 13.50 -27.05
N GLY A 85 -31.36 13.19 -27.74
CA GLY A 85 -32.72 13.33 -27.19
C GLY A 85 -32.93 12.45 -25.95
N ASP A 86 -32.56 11.18 -26.03
CA ASP A 86 -32.62 10.22 -24.91
C ASP A 86 -31.81 10.71 -23.70
N TYR A 87 -30.59 11.20 -23.93
CA TYR A 87 -29.74 11.76 -22.89
C TYR A 87 -30.33 13.02 -22.26
N LEU A 88 -30.84 13.96 -23.07
CA LEU A 88 -31.42 15.20 -22.55
C LEU A 88 -32.69 14.97 -21.73
N ILE A 89 -33.50 13.97 -22.09
CA ILE A 89 -34.77 13.67 -21.40
C ILE A 89 -34.54 12.83 -20.15
N PHE A 90 -33.73 11.77 -20.23
CA PHE A 90 -33.58 10.78 -19.15
C PHE A 90 -32.19 10.78 -18.51
N GLY A 91 -31.14 10.88 -19.33
CA GLY A 91 -29.74 10.78 -18.90
C GLY A 91 -29.28 11.90 -17.99
N TYR A 92 -29.61 13.16 -18.31
CA TYR A 92 -29.17 14.33 -17.55
C TYR A 92 -29.64 14.29 -16.10
N ALA A 93 -30.90 13.92 -15.86
CA ALA A 93 -31.44 13.80 -14.50
C ALA A 93 -30.79 12.64 -13.71
N ALA A 94 -30.47 11.53 -14.38
CA ALA A 94 -29.78 10.40 -13.76
C ALA A 94 -28.33 10.78 -13.37
N ASP A 95 -27.60 11.47 -14.25
CA ASP A 95 -26.24 11.94 -13.99
C ASP A 95 -26.19 12.95 -12.84
N GLN A 96 -27.13 13.89 -12.79
CA GLN A 96 -27.23 14.84 -11.67
C GLN A 96 -27.43 14.13 -10.33
N ARG A 97 -28.28 13.09 -10.28
CA ARG A 97 -28.46 12.26 -9.08
C ARG A 97 -27.21 11.47 -8.74
N LEU A 98 -26.52 10.92 -9.74
CA LEU A 98 -25.26 10.20 -9.54
C LEU A 98 -24.18 11.13 -8.99
N HIS A 99 -24.01 12.33 -9.54
CA HIS A 99 -23.08 13.34 -9.02
C HIS A 99 -23.43 13.77 -7.60
N GLN A 100 -24.71 13.94 -7.28
CA GLN A 100 -25.17 14.22 -5.91
C GLN A 100 -24.89 13.05 -4.96
N ASN A 101 -25.01 11.81 -5.42
CA ASN A 101 -24.71 10.63 -4.60
C ASN A 101 -23.20 10.42 -4.41
N LEU A 102 -22.38 10.69 -5.43
CA LEU A 102 -20.92 10.59 -5.34
C LEU A 102 -20.30 11.75 -4.54
N SER A 103 -20.95 12.92 -4.51
CA SER A 103 -20.52 14.07 -3.69
C SER A 103 -21.02 14.00 -2.24
N ARG A 104 -21.96 13.11 -1.92
CA ARG A 104 -22.30 12.76 -0.54
C ARG A 104 -21.23 11.84 0.02
N PHE A 105 -20.38 12.38 0.88
CA PHE A 105 -19.55 11.54 1.74
C PHE A 105 -20.46 10.60 2.52
N SER A 106 -20.24 9.28 2.37
CA SER A 106 -20.93 8.30 3.20
C SER A 106 -20.71 8.67 4.67
N ASN A 107 -21.79 8.69 5.44
CA ASN A 107 -21.70 8.98 6.86
C ASN A 107 -21.00 7.79 7.56
N TYR A 108 -19.68 7.86 7.68
CA TYR A 108 -18.86 6.81 8.29
C TYR A 108 -18.99 6.75 9.82
N THR A 109 -19.77 7.63 10.46
CA THR A 109 -19.93 7.63 11.93
C THR A 109 -20.42 6.29 12.49
N LEU A 110 -21.20 5.53 11.73
CA LEU A 110 -21.66 4.20 12.14
C LEU A 110 -20.59 3.11 11.96
N SER A 111 -19.68 3.27 10.99
CA SER A 111 -18.59 2.31 10.73
C SER A 111 -17.32 2.59 11.53
N GLN A 112 -17.12 3.83 11.97
CA GLN A 112 -15.89 4.29 12.62
C GLN A 112 -15.58 3.59 13.95
N PRO A 113 -16.57 3.28 14.83
CA PRO A 113 -16.32 2.51 16.05
C PRO A 113 -15.77 1.10 15.77
N HIS A 114 -16.15 0.48 14.65
CA HIS A 114 -15.68 -0.86 14.30
C HIS A 114 -14.21 -0.90 13.86
N PHE A 115 -13.65 0.25 13.47
CA PHE A 115 -12.23 0.38 13.11
C PHE A 115 -11.41 1.14 14.17
N ALA A 116 -12.07 1.56 15.26
CA ALA A 116 -11.39 2.21 16.37
C ALA A 116 -10.56 1.16 17.16
N PRO A 117 -9.39 1.56 17.67
CA PRO A 117 -8.61 0.68 18.54
C PRO A 117 -9.35 0.44 19.86
N ALA A 118 -9.27 -0.79 20.35
CA ALA A 118 -9.64 -1.14 21.71
C ALA A 118 -8.71 -0.43 22.72
N PRO A 119 -9.20 -0.06 23.92
CA PRO A 119 -8.38 0.59 24.92
C PRO A 119 -7.22 -0.29 25.40
N VAL A 120 -6.15 0.34 25.90
CA VAL A 120 -5.07 -0.36 26.59
C VAL A 120 -5.62 -1.00 27.86
N SER A 121 -5.34 -2.28 28.07
CA SER A 121 -5.77 -3.01 29.25
C SER A 121 -4.70 -2.97 30.34
N ILE A 122 -5.10 -2.69 31.58
CA ILE A 122 -4.24 -2.78 32.76
C ILE A 122 -4.54 -4.12 33.43
N VAL A 123 -3.58 -5.04 33.43
CA VAL A 123 -3.77 -6.41 33.93
C VAL A 123 -3.62 -6.44 35.45
N SER A 124 -2.53 -5.85 35.93
CA SER A 124 -2.19 -5.82 37.35
C SER A 124 -1.44 -4.54 37.68
N THR A 125 -1.51 -4.12 38.94
CA THR A 125 -0.69 -3.06 39.50
C THR A 125 -0.26 -3.49 40.90
N GLN A 126 1.03 -3.39 41.18
CA GLN A 126 1.62 -3.84 42.43
C GLN A 126 2.79 -2.96 42.84
N ILE A 127 3.06 -2.97 44.14
CA ILE A 127 4.28 -2.41 44.72
C ILE A 127 5.28 -3.53 44.96
N LEU A 128 6.50 -3.34 44.48
CA LEU A 128 7.63 -4.23 44.68
C LEU A 128 8.70 -3.55 45.53
N PRO A 129 9.55 -4.30 46.24
CA PRO A 129 10.70 -3.72 46.91
C PRO A 129 11.74 -3.26 45.86
N GLY A 130 12.18 -1.99 45.95
CA GLY A 130 13.09 -1.33 45.00
C GLY A 130 14.51 -1.08 45.52
N GLY A 131 14.81 -1.51 46.74
CA GLY A 131 16.12 -1.37 47.38
C GLY A 131 16.00 -1.13 48.88
N LYS A 132 17.03 -0.53 49.48
CA LYS A 132 16.99 -0.16 50.90
C LYS A 132 15.98 0.96 51.14
N ASP A 133 14.89 0.65 51.83
CA ASP A 133 13.80 1.58 52.17
C ASP A 133 13.19 2.27 50.93
N LYS A 134 13.18 1.56 49.80
CA LYS A 134 12.64 2.02 48.52
C LYS A 134 11.68 1.00 47.93
N TYR A 135 10.72 1.51 47.16
CA TYR A 135 9.65 0.74 46.56
C TYR A 135 9.50 1.09 45.09
N ASP A 136 9.04 0.14 44.30
CA ASP A 136 8.81 0.29 42.87
C ASP A 136 7.34 0.04 42.58
N ALA A 137 6.66 1.02 41.99
CA ALA A 137 5.30 0.84 41.51
C ALA A 137 5.37 0.32 40.07
N VAL A 138 4.81 -0.87 39.85
CA VAL A 138 4.85 -1.56 38.55
C VAL A 138 3.45 -1.99 38.17
N ALA A 139 3.13 -1.84 36.90
CA ALA A 139 1.90 -2.33 36.32
C ALA A 139 2.18 -3.08 35.01
N GLU A 140 1.41 -4.13 34.79
CA GLU A 140 1.41 -4.89 33.55
C GLU A 140 0.29 -4.37 32.65
N ILE A 141 0.65 -4.02 31.42
CA ILE A 141 -0.26 -3.41 30.46
C ILE A 141 -0.19 -4.11 29.11
N ILE A 142 -1.34 -4.20 28.46
CA ILE A 142 -1.50 -4.90 27.19
C ILE A 142 -2.11 -3.96 26.16
N ASN A 143 -1.53 -3.93 24.97
CA ASN A 143 -2.18 -3.36 23.79
C ASN A 143 -2.88 -4.48 22.99
N PRO A 144 -4.21 -4.62 23.07
CA PRO A 144 -4.94 -5.72 22.44
C PRO A 144 -5.12 -5.57 20.92
N ASN A 145 -4.53 -4.54 20.31
CA ASN A 145 -4.78 -4.20 18.92
C ASN A 145 -3.68 -4.73 17.99
N ASP A 146 -4.07 -5.35 16.87
CA ASP A 146 -3.13 -5.97 15.93
C ASP A 146 -2.34 -4.99 15.05
N HIS A 147 -2.91 -3.82 14.76
CA HIS A 147 -2.38 -2.88 13.76
C HIS A 147 -2.25 -1.45 14.30
N TRP A 148 -2.28 -1.29 15.62
CA TRP A 148 -2.26 0.01 16.25
C TRP A 148 -1.13 0.10 17.25
N LEU A 149 -0.23 1.05 17.02
CA LEU A 149 0.74 1.49 18.01
C LEU A 149 0.09 2.58 18.86
N VAL A 150 0.33 2.54 20.16
CA VAL A 150 -0.18 3.57 21.09
C VAL A 150 0.97 4.31 21.72
N LYS A 151 0.83 5.63 21.84
CA LYS A 151 1.70 6.50 22.65
C LYS A 151 0.85 7.16 23.71
N PHE A 152 1.34 7.22 24.94
CA PHE A 152 0.58 7.78 26.05
C PHE A 152 1.51 8.26 27.16
N ASN A 153 0.95 9.10 28.01
CA ASN A 153 1.56 9.48 29.26
C ASN A 153 0.99 8.62 30.38
N TYR A 154 1.78 8.34 31.40
CA TYR A 154 1.33 7.62 32.58
C TYR A 154 1.99 8.15 33.83
N TYR A 155 1.32 7.90 34.95
CA TYR A 155 1.85 8.10 36.29
C TYR A 155 1.13 7.14 37.24
N PHE A 156 1.68 6.99 38.43
CA PHE A 156 1.05 6.26 39.51
C PHE A 156 0.48 7.23 40.54
N ILE A 157 -0.63 6.85 41.15
CA ILE A 157 -1.10 7.42 42.40
C ILE A 157 -0.69 6.43 43.49
N VAL A 158 0.20 6.85 44.40
CA VAL A 158 0.71 6.03 45.51
C VAL A 158 0.45 6.79 46.80
N GLY A 159 -0.29 6.18 47.73
CA GLY A 159 -0.66 6.85 48.99
C GLY A 159 -1.42 8.17 48.80
N GLY A 160 -2.15 8.31 47.69
CA GLY A 160 -2.87 9.54 47.31
C GLY A 160 -2.01 10.61 46.62
N ALA A 161 -0.69 10.41 46.50
CA ALA A 161 0.21 11.33 45.81
C ALA A 161 0.47 10.90 44.36
N ARG A 162 0.48 11.86 43.44
CA ARG A 162 0.81 11.66 42.03
C ARG A 162 2.33 11.59 41.82
N THR A 163 2.82 10.54 41.16
CA THR A 163 4.22 10.42 40.75
C THR A 163 4.53 11.28 39.51
N GLN A 164 5.82 11.39 39.16
CA GLN A 164 6.23 12.08 37.94
C GLN A 164 5.59 11.44 36.71
N THR A 165 5.06 12.27 35.83
CA THR A 165 4.48 11.80 34.57
C THR A 165 5.59 11.35 33.62
N GLN A 166 5.43 10.16 33.08
CA GLN A 166 6.33 9.54 32.12
C GLN A 166 5.61 9.31 30.79
N THR A 167 6.35 9.32 29.68
CA THR A 167 5.80 9.08 28.35
C THR A 167 6.34 7.76 27.82
N THR A 168 5.47 6.94 27.25
CA THR A 168 5.85 5.66 26.66
C THR A 168 4.96 5.30 25.47
N PHE A 169 5.21 4.12 24.90
CA PHE A 169 4.43 3.55 23.81
C PHE A 169 4.22 2.05 24.04
N LEU A 170 3.17 1.47 23.46
CA LEU A 170 3.06 0.02 23.25
C LEU A 170 2.91 -0.29 21.77
N LEU A 171 3.62 -1.32 21.35
CA LEU A 171 3.51 -1.95 20.05
C LEU A 171 2.21 -2.79 19.97
N PRO A 172 1.77 -3.14 18.75
CA PRO A 172 0.61 -4.00 18.58
C PRO A 172 0.78 -5.37 19.24
N ASN A 173 -0.23 -5.82 19.98
CA ASN A 173 -0.21 -7.07 20.75
C ASN A 173 0.94 -7.20 21.76
N GLU A 174 1.54 -6.07 22.16
CA GLU A 174 2.58 -6.07 23.17
C GLU A 174 1.96 -6.17 24.57
N ASP A 175 2.53 -7.06 25.36
CA ASP A 175 2.35 -7.17 26.80
C ASP A 175 3.68 -6.76 27.46
N ARG A 176 3.63 -5.70 28.28
CA ARG A 176 4.83 -5.14 28.89
C ARG A 176 4.55 -4.54 30.27
N LEU A 177 5.59 -4.55 31.08
CA LEU A 177 5.65 -3.76 32.32
C LEU A 177 5.88 -2.27 32.04
N VAL A 178 5.24 -1.44 32.87
CA VAL A 178 5.57 -0.02 33.07
C VAL A 178 5.74 0.23 34.56
N GLY A 179 6.61 1.16 34.94
CA GLY A 179 6.86 1.38 36.35
C GLY A 179 7.60 2.66 36.69
N THR A 180 7.32 3.17 37.89
CA THR A 180 8.12 4.22 38.53
C THR A 180 8.91 3.58 39.66
N LEU A 181 10.24 3.66 39.55
CA LEU A 181 11.17 3.02 40.48
C LEU A 181 11.67 4.00 41.55
N GLY A 182 12.08 3.49 42.71
CA GLY A 182 12.78 4.26 43.75
C GLY A 182 11.86 5.18 44.58
N LEU A 183 10.58 4.82 44.70
CA LEU A 183 9.61 5.50 45.55
C LEU A 183 9.93 5.33 47.03
N THR A 184 9.45 6.26 47.85
CA THR A 184 9.59 6.22 49.32
C THR A 184 8.36 5.65 50.01
N ASP A 185 7.23 5.60 49.33
CA ASP A 185 5.96 5.09 49.85
C ASP A 185 5.70 3.67 49.35
N ALA A 186 5.23 2.81 50.24
CA ALA A 186 4.92 1.39 50.00
C ALA A 186 3.41 1.12 49.85
N GLN A 187 2.58 2.16 49.96
CA GLN A 187 1.13 2.04 49.87
C GLN A 187 0.65 1.58 48.50
N GLU A 188 -0.61 1.16 48.42
CA GLU A 188 -1.25 0.75 47.17
C GLU A 188 -1.02 1.77 46.04
N ALA A 189 -0.68 1.24 44.87
CA ALA A 189 -0.47 2.02 43.67
C ALA A 189 -1.63 1.83 42.69
N THR A 190 -2.05 2.91 42.05
CA THR A 190 -2.98 2.88 40.92
C THR A 190 -2.31 3.51 39.70
N LEU A 191 -2.26 2.78 38.58
CA LEU A 191 -1.78 3.31 37.31
C LEU A 191 -2.86 4.18 36.64
N ILE A 192 -2.47 5.38 36.22
CA ILE A 192 -3.33 6.28 35.42
C ILE A 192 -2.67 6.54 34.07
N LEU A 193 -3.47 6.42 32.99
CA LEU A 193 -3.07 6.70 31.62
C LEU A 193 -3.71 8.01 31.14
N GLU A 194 -2.90 8.90 30.55
CA GLU A 194 -3.32 10.20 30.00
C GLU A 194 -2.78 10.39 28.58
N ASN A 195 -3.40 11.30 27.81
CA ASN A 195 -2.94 11.71 26.47
C ASN A 195 -2.69 10.54 25.50
N ILE A 196 -3.62 9.58 25.47
CA ILE A 196 -3.52 8.39 24.63
C ILE A 196 -3.70 8.77 23.16
N THR A 197 -2.68 8.48 22.35
CA THR A 197 -2.63 8.72 20.92
C THR A 197 -2.37 7.42 20.18
N TRP A 198 -3.25 7.09 19.23
CA TRP A 198 -3.18 5.87 18.44
C TRP A 198 -2.67 6.15 17.03
N THR A 199 -1.68 5.37 16.59
CA THR A 199 -1.13 5.42 15.24
C THR A 199 -1.37 4.07 14.56
N ARG A 200 -2.12 4.08 13.46
CA ARG A 200 -2.34 2.88 12.66
C ARG A 200 -1.09 2.54 11.86
N ILE A 201 -0.69 1.28 11.90
CA ILE A 201 0.39 0.74 11.06
C ILE A 201 -0.21 0.38 9.70
N SER A 202 0.38 0.89 8.64
CA SER A 202 -0.09 0.62 7.28
C SER A 202 0.26 -0.81 6.87
N ALA A 203 -0.76 -1.57 6.46
CA ALA A 203 -0.57 -2.91 5.91
C ALA A 203 0.23 -2.94 4.60
N HIS A 204 0.34 -1.80 3.90
CA HIS A 204 1.17 -1.68 2.70
C HIS A 204 2.66 -1.69 3.02
N THR A 205 3.04 -1.15 4.19
CA THR A 205 4.44 -1.08 4.63
C THR A 205 4.82 -2.26 5.51
N VAL A 206 3.90 -2.66 6.40
CA VAL A 206 4.08 -3.78 7.32
C VAL A 206 2.84 -4.67 7.23
N PRO A 207 2.83 -5.67 6.33
CA PRO A 207 1.67 -6.53 6.10
C PRO A 207 1.24 -7.31 7.34
N ASN A 208 2.21 -7.75 8.15
CA ASN A 208 1.97 -8.49 9.38
C ASN A 208 2.81 -7.91 10.52
N PRO A 209 2.21 -7.06 11.38
CA PRO A 209 2.90 -6.47 12.53
C PRO A 209 3.50 -7.49 13.50
N LYS A 210 2.87 -8.66 13.68
CA LYS A 210 3.33 -9.68 14.62
C LYS A 210 4.65 -10.31 14.17
N THR A 211 4.73 -10.73 12.90
CA THR A 211 5.99 -11.30 12.36
C THR A 211 7.07 -10.24 12.26
N TRP A 212 6.71 -9.02 11.82
CA TRP A 212 7.64 -7.88 11.76
C TRP A 212 8.31 -7.61 13.10
N GLN A 213 7.53 -7.63 14.18
CA GLN A 213 8.02 -7.45 15.54
C GLN A 213 8.85 -8.64 16.01
N ALA A 214 8.40 -9.87 15.77
CA ALA A 214 9.12 -11.08 16.17
C ALA A 214 10.53 -11.15 15.53
N ASP A 215 10.65 -10.79 14.25
CA ASP A 215 11.94 -10.79 13.54
C ASP A 215 12.93 -9.77 14.11
N ARG A 216 12.42 -8.67 14.70
CA ARG A 216 13.23 -7.54 15.20
C ARG A 216 13.52 -7.65 16.69
N LEU A 217 12.55 -8.07 17.48
CA LEU A 217 12.65 -8.19 18.94
C LEU A 217 13.03 -9.61 19.36
N ASN A 218 13.79 -10.32 18.52
CA ASN A 218 14.28 -11.65 18.82
C ASN A 218 15.49 -11.58 19.76
N PHE A 219 15.20 -11.40 21.05
CA PHE A 219 16.19 -11.40 22.11
C PHE A 219 16.06 -12.67 22.96
N GLU A 220 17.21 -13.25 23.30
CA GLU A 220 17.28 -14.48 24.06
C GLU A 220 18.07 -14.25 25.35
N VAL A 221 17.59 -14.86 26.44
CA VAL A 221 18.27 -14.87 27.73
C VAL A 221 18.67 -16.31 28.04
N THR A 222 19.96 -16.52 28.29
CA THR A 222 20.53 -17.83 28.68
C THR A 222 21.43 -17.66 29.91
N ASP A 223 21.88 -18.79 30.48
CA ASP A 223 22.87 -18.82 31.56
C ASP A 223 22.50 -17.95 32.78
N PHE A 224 21.21 -17.95 33.14
CA PHE A 224 20.74 -17.21 34.30
C PHE A 224 21.40 -17.73 35.58
N GLY A 225 21.87 -16.79 36.40
CA GLY A 225 22.45 -17.05 37.72
C GLY A 225 22.02 -15.99 38.72
N PHE A 226 21.58 -16.45 39.89
CA PHE A 226 21.27 -15.61 41.03
C PHE A 226 22.23 -15.93 42.18
N ASN A 227 23.02 -14.94 42.60
CA ASN A 227 23.89 -15.06 43.75
C ASN A 227 23.33 -14.20 44.89
N ALA A 228 22.77 -14.87 45.89
CA ALA A 228 22.28 -14.21 47.09
C ALA A 228 23.44 -13.64 47.93
N LEU A 229 23.15 -12.58 48.69
CA LEU A 229 24.08 -11.99 49.65
C LEU A 229 24.62 -13.05 50.62
N GLN A 230 25.95 -13.19 50.70
CA GLN A 230 26.60 -14.12 51.64
C GLN A 230 27.39 -13.43 52.77
N THR A 231 27.61 -12.10 52.71
CA THR A 231 28.51 -11.41 53.65
C THR A 231 27.90 -10.18 54.31
N THR A 232 28.42 -9.82 55.49
CA THR A 232 28.04 -8.65 56.30
C THR A 232 28.77 -7.36 55.93
N GLU A 233 29.64 -7.37 54.91
CA GLU A 233 30.47 -6.20 54.55
C GLU A 233 29.92 -5.43 53.34
N SER A 234 29.64 -4.14 53.57
CA SER A 234 28.99 -3.19 52.65
C SER A 234 29.87 -2.79 51.44
N PRO A 235 29.28 -2.53 50.25
CA PRO A 235 27.84 -2.54 49.95
C PRO A 235 27.34 -3.93 49.52
N ASN A 236 26.40 -4.45 50.30
CA ASN A 236 25.73 -5.73 50.07
C ASN A 236 24.68 -5.59 48.96
N ALA A 237 24.95 -6.12 47.76
CA ALA A 237 23.93 -6.32 46.71
C ALA A 237 23.87 -7.78 46.21
N HIS A 238 22.66 -8.28 45.97
CA HIS A 238 22.43 -9.52 45.23
C HIS A 238 22.93 -9.35 43.79
N ALA A 239 23.56 -10.39 43.24
CA ALA A 239 24.01 -10.40 41.85
C ALA A 239 23.03 -11.18 40.96
N ILE A 240 22.51 -10.52 39.94
CA ILE A 240 21.66 -11.10 38.90
C ILE A 240 22.48 -11.11 37.61
N THR A 241 22.90 -12.29 37.18
CA THR A 241 23.75 -12.44 35.99
C THR A 241 23.06 -13.30 34.94
N PHE A 242 23.19 -12.93 33.67
CA PHE A 242 22.70 -13.73 32.55
C PHE A 242 23.43 -13.36 31.26
N THR A 243 23.38 -14.27 30.30
CA THR A 243 23.79 -14.01 28.92
C THR A 243 22.59 -13.47 28.14
N PHE A 244 22.77 -12.35 27.45
CA PHE A 244 21.75 -11.71 26.63
C PHE A 244 22.19 -11.65 25.18
N THR A 245 21.41 -12.24 24.29
CA THR A 245 21.75 -12.39 22.88
C THR A 245 20.72 -11.69 22.00
N ASN A 246 21.19 -10.93 21.01
CA ASN A 246 20.36 -10.36 19.97
C ASN A 246 20.35 -11.30 18.75
N ASN A 247 19.36 -12.18 18.68
CA ASN A 247 19.20 -13.11 17.55
C ASN A 247 18.52 -12.45 16.33
N SER A 248 18.20 -11.15 16.40
CA SER A 248 17.67 -10.42 15.26
C SER A 248 18.78 -10.02 14.26
N PRO A 249 18.44 -9.81 12.97
CA PRO A 249 19.38 -9.28 11.98
C PRO A 249 19.63 -7.76 12.12
N PHE A 250 19.17 -7.13 13.22
CA PHE A 250 19.18 -5.68 13.39
C PHE A 250 20.15 -5.22 14.48
N ASN A 251 20.76 -4.07 14.26
CA ASN A 251 21.62 -3.39 15.22
C ASN A 251 20.84 -2.26 15.89
N TYR A 252 20.88 -2.17 17.21
CA TYR A 252 20.14 -1.16 17.98
C TYR A 252 21.06 -0.13 18.62
N VAL A 253 20.63 1.14 18.62
CA VAL A 253 21.29 2.24 19.32
C VAL A 253 20.58 2.54 20.64
N ASN A 254 21.34 2.62 21.73
CA ASN A 254 20.84 2.90 23.07
C ASN A 254 19.57 2.11 23.49
N PRO A 255 19.45 0.80 23.18
CA PRO A 255 18.23 0.08 23.50
C PRO A 255 18.00 0.01 25.01
N LYS A 256 16.74 0.18 25.40
CA LYS A 256 16.26 0.15 26.78
C LYS A 256 15.37 -1.06 26.99
N PHE A 257 15.46 -1.64 28.18
CA PHE A 257 14.74 -2.82 28.59
C PHE A 257 14.32 -2.70 30.05
N TYR A 258 13.24 -3.39 30.41
CA TYR A 258 12.99 -3.78 31.78
C TYR A 258 13.33 -5.26 31.95
N VAL A 259 14.01 -5.59 33.04
CA VAL A 259 14.27 -6.96 33.46
C VAL A 259 13.33 -7.25 34.62
N GLY A 260 12.28 -8.03 34.35
CA GLY A 260 11.40 -8.56 35.39
C GLY A 260 12.07 -9.74 36.08
N LEU A 261 12.14 -9.69 37.40
CA LEU A 261 12.68 -10.73 38.27
C LEU A 261 11.51 -11.57 38.80
N TYR A 262 11.58 -12.88 38.63
CA TYR A 262 10.50 -13.79 38.99
C TYR A 262 10.95 -14.80 40.05
N SER A 263 10.01 -15.18 40.91
CA SER A 263 10.12 -16.30 41.84
C SER A 263 8.82 -17.07 41.82
N GLN A 264 8.86 -18.35 41.44
CA GLN A 264 7.69 -19.21 41.27
C GLN A 264 6.61 -18.54 40.42
N ASP A 265 7.02 -18.01 39.25
CA ASP A 265 6.20 -17.25 38.29
C ASP A 265 5.61 -15.92 38.82
N SER A 266 5.89 -15.53 40.06
CA SER A 266 5.48 -14.25 40.61
C SER A 266 6.54 -13.18 40.38
N LEU A 267 6.13 -12.00 39.90
CA LEU A 267 7.05 -10.87 39.73
C LEU A 267 7.45 -10.33 41.12
N VAL A 268 8.74 -10.38 41.44
CA VAL A 268 9.30 -9.96 42.74
C VAL A 268 10.16 -8.70 42.67
N GLY A 269 10.52 -8.25 41.47
CA GLY A 269 11.28 -7.03 41.26
C GLY A 269 11.41 -6.67 39.80
N VAL A 270 11.78 -5.42 39.53
CA VAL A 270 12.05 -4.94 38.16
C VAL A 270 13.34 -4.12 38.18
N LEU A 271 14.23 -4.38 37.23
CA LEU A 271 15.47 -3.63 37.05
C LEU A 271 15.52 -2.99 35.66
N PRO A 272 15.87 -1.71 35.53
CA PRO A 272 16.09 -1.10 34.23
C PRO A 272 17.43 -1.57 33.66
N LEU A 273 17.45 -1.88 32.37
CA LEU A 273 18.66 -2.22 31.64
C LEU A 273 18.75 -1.32 30.40
N GLN A 274 19.86 -0.61 30.25
CA GLN A 274 20.16 0.17 29.06
C GLN A 274 21.54 -0.24 28.54
N LEU A 275 21.60 -0.51 27.25
CA LEU A 275 22.86 -0.83 26.57
C LEU A 275 23.22 0.33 25.64
N PRO A 276 24.49 0.70 25.47
CA PRO A 276 24.89 1.74 24.50
C PRO A 276 24.57 1.36 23.06
N SER A 277 24.77 0.08 22.74
CA SER A 277 24.40 -0.55 21.47
C SER A 277 24.09 -2.01 21.71
N PHE A 278 23.34 -2.61 20.79
CA PHE A 278 23.19 -4.06 20.74
C PHE A 278 23.12 -4.52 19.29
N ASN A 279 24.25 -5.02 18.78
CA ASN A 279 24.41 -5.42 17.39
C ASN A 279 23.74 -6.78 17.13
N SER A 280 23.48 -7.05 15.87
CA SER A 280 22.95 -8.32 15.39
C SER A 280 23.90 -9.46 15.75
N LEU A 281 23.34 -10.55 16.27
CA LEU A 281 24.05 -11.74 16.76
C LEU A 281 25.06 -11.45 17.88
N GLU A 282 25.02 -10.27 18.49
CA GLU A 282 25.88 -9.93 19.61
C GLU A 282 25.40 -10.64 20.87
N VAL A 283 26.36 -11.13 21.65
CA VAL A 283 26.15 -11.78 22.94
C VAL A 283 26.79 -10.92 24.02
N LYS A 284 26.02 -10.53 25.04
CA LYS A 284 26.50 -9.73 26.18
C LYS A 284 26.26 -10.46 27.49
N LYS A 285 27.28 -10.46 28.35
CA LYS A 285 27.11 -10.85 29.75
C LYS A 285 26.56 -9.65 30.52
N ILE A 286 25.39 -9.82 31.09
CA ILE A 286 24.71 -8.81 31.90
C ILE A 286 24.94 -9.15 33.37
N ASP A 287 25.31 -8.14 34.14
CA ASP A 287 25.46 -8.20 35.60
C ASP A 287 24.69 -7.02 36.19
N LEU A 288 23.56 -7.33 36.83
CA LEU A 288 22.71 -6.37 37.52
C LEU A 288 22.78 -6.60 39.02
N ARG A 289 22.68 -5.51 39.77
CA ARG A 289 22.77 -5.51 41.23
C ARG A 289 21.47 -5.04 41.84
N SER A 290 20.97 -5.80 42.81
CA SER A 290 19.80 -5.43 43.60
C SER A 290 20.14 -5.33 45.08
N PHE A 291 19.62 -4.29 45.73
CA PHE A 291 19.85 -4.00 47.16
C PHE A 291 18.68 -4.42 48.06
N VAL A 292 17.74 -5.20 47.52
CA VAL A 292 16.60 -5.73 48.26
C VAL A 292 17.04 -6.95 49.05
N SER A 293 17.09 -6.88 50.39
CA SER A 293 17.64 -7.93 51.24
C SER A 293 16.86 -9.26 51.22
N SER A 294 15.55 -9.19 50.98
CA SER A 294 14.66 -10.37 50.92
C SER A 294 14.50 -10.94 49.52
N LEU A 295 15.33 -10.51 48.57
CA LEU A 295 15.17 -10.90 47.17
C LEU A 295 15.55 -12.38 46.98
N SER A 296 14.66 -13.10 46.30
CA SER A 296 14.87 -14.45 45.81
C SER A 296 14.38 -14.50 44.37
N VAL A 297 15.20 -14.99 43.44
CA VAL A 297 14.89 -15.00 42.00
C VAL A 297 15.27 -16.35 41.41
N ASP A 298 14.37 -16.97 40.67
CA ASP A 298 14.62 -18.23 39.94
C ASP A 298 14.70 -18.04 38.42
N SER A 299 14.14 -16.94 37.91
CA SER A 299 14.05 -16.67 36.48
C SER A 299 13.93 -15.18 36.21
N VAL A 300 14.25 -14.79 34.97
CA VAL A 300 14.14 -13.42 34.50
C VAL A 300 13.43 -13.37 33.16
N LYS A 301 12.63 -12.32 32.95
CA LYS A 301 12.03 -11.99 31.66
C LYS A 301 12.45 -10.59 31.26
N VAL A 302 12.93 -10.45 30.03
CA VAL A 302 13.38 -9.15 29.51
C VAL A 302 12.30 -8.59 28.60
N PHE A 303 11.94 -7.34 28.85
CA PHE A 303 10.90 -6.59 28.18
C PHE A 303 11.53 -5.44 27.38
N PRO A 304 11.60 -5.53 26.05
CA PRO A 304 12.18 -4.48 25.22
C PRO A 304 11.30 -3.23 25.22
N MET A 305 11.94 -2.06 25.32
CA MET A 305 11.29 -0.75 25.18
C MET A 305 11.76 -0.09 23.88
N ILE A 306 11.62 -0.81 22.77
CA ILE A 306 12.15 -0.41 21.46
C ILE A 306 11.00 -0.26 20.48
N ASN A 307 10.86 0.95 19.90
CA ASN A 307 9.87 1.17 18.86
C ASN A 307 10.42 0.73 17.51
N VAL A 308 10.15 -0.52 17.12
CA VAL A 308 10.65 -1.09 15.86
C VAL A 308 10.10 -0.43 14.59
N TYR A 309 9.08 0.42 14.72
CA TYR A 309 8.53 1.21 13.60
C TYR A 309 9.20 2.58 13.46
N ASP A 310 10.07 2.96 14.41
CA ASP A 310 10.86 4.18 14.36
C ASP A 310 12.24 3.86 13.78
N PRO A 311 12.62 4.39 12.60
CA PRO A 311 13.93 4.16 12.02
C PRO A 311 15.10 4.59 12.91
N ALA A 312 14.88 5.54 13.84
CA ALA A 312 15.93 6.08 14.70
C ALA A 312 16.47 5.08 15.73
N VAL A 313 15.76 3.96 15.98
CA VAL A 313 16.24 2.93 16.93
C VAL A 313 17.32 2.03 16.34
N TYR A 314 17.51 2.06 15.02
CA TYR A 314 18.47 1.21 14.32
C TYR A 314 19.79 1.93 14.09
N LEU A 315 20.90 1.21 14.23
CA LEU A 315 22.19 1.68 13.75
C LEU A 315 22.25 1.50 12.23
N PRO A 316 22.72 2.51 11.47
CA PRO A 316 22.96 2.36 10.05
C PRO A 316 24.01 1.26 9.82
N PRO A 317 23.96 0.56 8.67
CA PRO A 317 25.02 -0.36 8.29
C PRO A 317 26.36 0.38 8.31
N ALA A 318 27.41 -0.26 8.81
CA ALA A 318 28.76 0.31 8.70
C ALA A 318 29.03 0.60 7.21
N ALA A 319 29.31 1.87 6.89
CA ALA A 319 29.71 2.24 5.53
C ALA A 319 30.97 1.45 5.18
N LYS A 320 30.94 0.73 4.07
CA LYS A 320 32.14 0.10 3.49
C LYS A 320 33.02 1.15 2.85
#